data_AF-A0A6A6DJD5-F1
#
_entry.id   AF-A0A6A6DJD5-F1
#
_cell.length_a   1.000
_cell.length_b   1.000
_cell.length_c   1.000
_cell.angle_alpha   90.00
_cell.angle_beta   90.00
_cell.angle_gamma   90.00
#
_symmetry.space_group_name_H-M   'P 1'
#
loop_
_entity.id
_entity.type
_entity.pdbx_description
1 polymer ?
#
loop_
_entity_poly.entity_id
_entity_poly.type
_entity_poly.pdbx_seq_one_letter_code
_entity_poly.pdbx_strand_id
1 'polypeptide(L)' 'KEIIIDRLHQIYQEMERIRPGIIIYQDNARAHPARFQKNCFERLAIRVLTCPSNSPDLNTIEGFWQPLRVNAT' A
#
# COMPACT_ATOMS: atom_id res chain seq x y z
N LYS A 1 -3.98 5.27 17.78
CA LYS A 1 -3.08 5.09 16.61
C LYS A 1 -2.36 3.76 16.66
N GLU A 2 -1.75 3.42 17.80
CA GLU A 2 -1.03 2.15 17.98
C GLU A 2 -1.89 0.91 17.76
N ILE A 3 -3.10 0.84 18.35
CA ILE A 3 -4.04 -0.27 18.13
C ILE A 3 -4.33 -0.53 16.64
N ILE A 4 -4.43 0.52 15.83
CA ILE A 4 -4.68 0.39 14.39
C ILE A 4 -3.43 -0.16 13.68
N ILE A 5 -2.25 0.33 14.05
CA ILE A 5 -0.97 -0.13 13.49
C ILE A 5 -0.76 -1.62 13.80
N ASP A 6 -1.04 -2.04 15.02
CA ASP A 6 -0.85 -3.44 15.44
C ASP A 6 -1.79 -4.38 14.67
N ARG A 7 -3.06 -3.98 14.49
CA ARG A 7 -4.01 -4.74 13.66
C ARG A 7 -3.57 -4.83 12.19
N LEU A 8 -3.11 -3.72 11.62
CA LEU A 8 -2.59 -3.72 10.24
C LEU A 8 -1.33 -4.58 10.11
N HIS A 9 -0.47 -4.61 11.13
CA HIS A 9 0.70 -5.48 11.15
C HIS A 9 0.32 -6.96 11.23
N GLN A 10 -0.67 -7.32 12.04
CA GLN A 10 -1.20 -8.69 12.09
C GLN A 10 -1.73 -9.14 10.72
N ILE A 11 -2.44 -8.27 10.00
CA ILE A 11 -2.90 -8.56 8.64
C ILE A 11 -1.69 -8.77 7.71
N TYR A 12 -0.68 -7.89 7.77
CA TYR A 12 0.53 -8.05 6.97
C TYR A 12 1.26 -9.37 7.26
N GLN A 13 1.39 -9.75 8.53
CA GLN A 13 2.01 -11.03 8.92
C GLN A 13 1.26 -12.22 8.34
N GLU A 14 -0.07 -12.19 8.35
CA GLU A 14 -0.88 -13.24 7.74
C GLU A 14 -0.73 -13.27 6.21
N MET A 15 -0.64 -12.10 5.56
CA MET A 15 -0.37 -12.01 4.13
C MET A 15 1.01 -12.58 3.77
N GLU A 16 2.04 -12.26 4.56
CA GLU A 16 3.40 -12.81 4.37
C GLU A 16 3.42 -14.32 4.61
N ARG A 17 2.64 -14.83 5.57
CA ARG A 17 2.48 -16.27 5.81
C ARG A 17 1.86 -16.99 4.61
N ILE A 18 0.81 -16.42 4.01
CA ILE A 18 0.11 -17.01 2.86
C ILE A 18 0.90 -16.81 1.56
N ARG A 19 1.61 -15.68 1.44
CA ARG A 19 2.40 -15.29 0.27
C ARG A 19 3.78 -14.77 0.70
N PRO A 20 4.74 -15.67 0.92
CA PRO A 20 6.09 -15.28 1.33
C PRO A 20 6.75 -14.33 0.33
N GLY A 21 7.42 -13.31 0.86
CA GLY A 21 8.07 -12.26 0.09
C GLY A 21 7.12 -11.22 -0.49
N ILE A 22 5.94 -11.00 0.13
CA ILE A 22 5.02 -9.97 -0.33
C ILE A 22 5.66 -8.58 -0.22
N ILE A 23 5.30 -7.70 -1.13
CA ILE A 23 5.77 -6.31 -1.17
C ILE A 23 4.55 -5.43 -1.37
N ILE A 24 4.43 -4.38 -0.55
CA ILE A 24 3.39 -3.38 -0.72
C ILE A 24 3.72 -2.50 -1.93
N TYR A 25 2.73 -2.28 -2.79
CA TYR A 25 2.80 -1.31 -3.87
C TYR A 25 1.76 -0.22 -3.63
N GLN A 26 2.19 1.04 -3.68
CA GLN A 26 1.35 2.22 -3.49
C GLN A 26 1.88 3.37 -4.36
N ASP A 27 1.04 4.35 -4.65
CA ASP A 27 1.46 5.56 -5.35
C ASP A 27 2.22 6.53 -4.43
N ASN A 28 2.58 7.70 -4.97
CA ASN A 28 3.29 8.74 -4.25
C ASN A 28 2.36 9.84 -3.67
N ALA A 29 1.07 9.57 -3.45
CA ALA A 29 0.18 10.55 -2.83
C ALA A 29 0.74 11.01 -1.47
N ARG A 30 0.53 12.28 -1.11
CA ARG A 30 1.26 12.97 -0.01
C ARG A 30 1.28 12.25 1.34
N ALA A 31 0.28 11.43 1.64
CA ALA A 31 0.22 10.64 2.87
C ALA A 31 1.22 9.47 2.90
N HIS A 32 1.52 8.86 1.74
CA HIS A 32 2.39 7.69 1.63
C HIS A 32 3.86 7.98 1.97
N PRO A 33 4.50 9.07 1.50
CA PRO A 33 5.87 9.39 1.87
C PRO A 33 5.97 10.18 3.19
N ALA A 34 4.86 10.39 3.91
CA ALA A 34 4.88 11.09 5.18
C ALA A 34 5.79 10.35 6.19
N ARG A 35 6.54 11.11 6.99
CA ARG A 35 7.52 10.57 7.94
C ARG A 35 6.94 9.48 8.85
N PHE A 36 5.72 9.69 9.33
CA PHE A 36 5.04 8.73 10.19
C PHE A 36 4.80 7.38 9.49
N GLN A 37 4.33 7.41 8.24
CA GLN A 37 4.07 6.21 7.45
C GLN A 37 5.37 5.45 7.17
N LYS A 38 6.43 6.16 6.75
CA LYS A 38 7.76 5.57 6.52
C LYS A 38 8.29 4.88 7.78
N ASN A 39 8.26 5.58 8.92
CA ASN A 39 8.68 5.02 10.19
C ASN A 39 7.89 3.76 10.58
N CYS A 40 6.59 3.69 10.26
CA CYS A 40 5.79 2.50 10.52
C CYS A 40 6.28 1.31 9.70
N PHE A 41 6.51 1.50 8.39
CA PHE A 41 7.01 0.44 7.53
C PHE A 41 8.42 -0.03 7.93
N GLU A 42 9.33 0.90 8.22
CA GLU A 42 10.68 0.59 8.67
C GLU A 42 10.67 -0.19 10.00
N ARG A 43 9.94 0.30 11.01
CA ARG A 43 9.85 -0.34 12.32
C ARG A 43 9.27 -1.75 12.26
N LEU A 44 8.34 -1.98 11.34
CA LEU A 44 7.63 -3.26 11.19
C LEU A 44 8.24 -4.16 10.11
N ALA A 45 9.40 -3.79 9.55
CA ALA A 45 10.08 -4.50 8.48
C ALA A 45 9.18 -4.82 7.26
N ILE A 46 8.28 -3.90 6.93
CA ILE A 46 7.36 -4.03 5.80
C ILE A 46 8.06 -3.55 4.53
N ARG A 47 8.09 -4.42 3.51
CA ARG A 47 8.71 -4.09 2.21
C ARG A 47 7.74 -3.29 1.36
N VAL A 48 8.22 -2.18 0.79
CA VAL A 48 7.45 -1.31 -0.10
C VAL A 48 8.23 -1.10 -1.40
N LEU A 49 7.56 -1.28 -2.54
CA LEU A 49 8.16 -1.06 -3.86
C LEU A 49 8.07 0.43 -4.23
N THR A 50 9.13 0.97 -4.81
CA THR A 50 9.16 2.35 -5.30
C THR A 50 8.30 2.51 -6.56
N CYS A 51 7.38 3.47 -6.54
CA CYS A 51 6.58 3.85 -7.70
C CYS A 51 7.18 5.10 -8.37
N PRO A 52 7.42 5.10 -9.69
CA PRO A 52 7.77 6.32 -10.42
C PRO A 52 6.63 7.35 -10.36
N SER A 53 6.97 8.64 -10.33
CA SER A 53 5.99 9.72 -10.31
C SER A 53 5.14 9.72 -11.59
N ASN A 54 3.83 9.94 -11.44
CA ASN A 54 2.86 10.00 -12.54
C ASN A 54 2.79 8.74 -13.42
N SER A 55 2.95 7.55 -12.81
CA SER A 55 2.88 6.26 -13.51
C SER A 55 1.67 5.42 -13.06
N PRO A 56 0.43 5.88 -13.31
CA PRO A 56 -0.77 5.10 -12.99
C PRO A 56 -0.86 3.80 -13.80
N ASP A 57 -0.30 3.77 -15.00
CA ASP A 57 -0.21 2.59 -15.87
C ASP A 57 0.56 1.42 -15.25
N LEU A 58 1.50 1.71 -14.35
CA LEU A 58 2.24 0.68 -13.60
C LEU A 58 1.48 0.16 -12.38
N ASN A 59 0.36 0.79 -12.02
CA ASN A 59 -0.45 0.39 -10.89
C ASN A 59 -1.63 -0.47 -11.32
N THR A 60 -1.57 -1.76 -11.00
CA THR A 60 -2.62 -2.72 -11.34
C THR A 60 -3.99 -2.31 -10.81
N ILE A 61 -4.05 -1.52 -9.73
CA ILE A 61 -5.31 -1.04 -9.15
C ILE A 61 -6.12 -0.15 -10.12
N GLU A 62 -5.46 0.55 -11.04
CA GLU A 62 -6.14 1.44 -12.00
C GLU A 62 -7.03 0.66 -12.96
N GLY A 63 -6.61 -0.54 -13.36
CA GLY A 63 -7.44 -1.45 -14.15
C GLY A 63 -8.67 -1.96 -13.39
N PHE A 64 -8.55 -2.12 -12.06
CA PHE A 64 -9.69 -2.49 -11.20
C PHE A 64 -10.65 -1.32 -10.97
N TRP A 65 -10.17 -0.08 -11.01
CA TRP A 65 -11.05 1.09 -10.89
C TRP A 65 -11.90 1.33 -12.11
N GLN A 66 -11.44 0.99 -13.32
CA GLN A 66 -12.17 1.26 -14.56
C GLN A 66 -13.63 0.75 -14.54
N PRO A 67 -13.93 -0.52 -14.17
CA PRO A 67 -15.31 -1.01 -14.08
C PRO A 67 -16.11 -0.40 -12.92
N LEU A 68 -15.45 0.12 -11.89
CA LEU A 68 -16.06 0.72 -10.70
C LEU A 68 -16.41 2.21 -10.88
N ARG A 69 -15.98 2.81 -11.99
CA ARG A 69 -16.38 4.17 -12.34
C ARG A 69 -17.87 4.18 -12.63
N VAL A 70 -18.65 4.63 -11.66
CA VAL A 70 -20.04 5.02 -11.88
C VAL A 70 -20.01 6.19 -12.86
N ASN A 71 -20.71 6.08 -13.98
CA ASN A 71 -20.93 7.22 -14.86
C ASN A 71 -21.67 8.28 -14.04
N ALA A 72 -20.94 9.31 -13.60
CA ALA A 72 -21.54 10.53 -13.08
C ALA A 72 -22.13 11.26 -14.30
N THR A 73 -23.35 10.87 -14.69
CA THR A 73 -24.25 11.69 -15.51
C THR A 73 -24.72 12.90 -14.73
#